data_AF-A0A1G6TKI5-F1
#
_entry.id   AF-A0A1G6TKI5-F1
#
_cell.length_a   1.000
_cell.length_b   1.000
_cell.length_c   1.000
_cell.angle_alpha   90.00
_cell.angle_beta   90.00
_cell.angle_gamma   90.00
#
_symmetry.space_group_name_H-M   'P 1'
#
loop_
_entity.id
_entity.type
_entity.pdbx_description
1 polymer ?
#
loop_
_entity_poly.entity_id
_entity_poly.type
_entity_poly.pdbx_seq_one_letter_code
_entity_poly.pdbx_strand_id
1 'polypeptide(L)' 'MDKILIGKGNTENYILLNKMNRHGLISGATGTGKTVTLFVY' A
#
# COMPACT_ATOMS: atom_id res chain seq x y z
N MET A 1 -6.97 10.62 12.46
CA MET A 1 -5.91 10.58 11.43
C MET A 1 -6.28 9.51 10.44
N ASP A 2 -6.58 9.88 9.20
CA ASP A 2 -6.99 8.92 8.19
C ASP A 2 -5.81 8.05 7.77
N LYS A 3 -6.08 6.74 7.70
CA LYS A 3 -5.07 5.72 7.43
C LYS A 3 -5.66 4.62 6.56
N ILE A 4 -4.83 4.05 5.68
CA ILE A 4 -5.18 2.91 4.84
C ILE A 4 -4.40 1.69 5.34
N LEU A 5 -5.09 0.58 5.61
CA LEU A 5 -4.46 -0.70 5.90
C LEU A 5 -3.84 -1.27 4.61
N ILE A 6 -2.55 -1.58 4.63
CA ILE A 6 -1.81 -2.10 3.45
C ILE A 6 -1.30 -3.53 3.65
N GLY A 7 -1.21 -4.01 4.89
CA GLY A 7 -0.80 -5.39 5.14
C GLY A 7 -1.06 -5.84 6.58
N LYS A 8 -1.17 -7.16 6.77
CA LYS A 8 -1.40 -7.82 8.05
C LYS A 8 -0.25 -8.78 8.39
N GLY A 9 0.98 -8.26 8.48
CA GLY A 9 2.14 -9.06 8.88
C GLY A 9 2.05 -9.52 10.34
N ASN A 10 3.18 -9.62 11.06
CA ASN A 10 3.13 -9.87 12.51
C ASN A 10 2.27 -8.83 13.27
N THR A 11 2.18 -7.62 12.71
CA THR A 11 1.24 -6.58 13.11
C THR A 11 0.62 -5.95 11.86
N GLU A 12 -0.50 -5.25 12.04
CA GLU A 12 -1.13 -4.49 10.97
C GLU A 12 -0.29 -3.28 10.57
N ASN A 13 -0.15 -3.09 9.26
CA ASN A 13 0.63 -2.03 8.64
C ASN A 13 -0.28 -1.03 7.95
N TYR A 14 -0.11 0.25 8.29
CA TYR A 14 -0.95 1.33 7.81
C TYR A 14 -0.12 2.41 7.13
N ILE A 15 -0.63 2.98 6.04
CA ILE A 15 -0.14 4.25 5.49
C ILE A 15 -1.00 5.38 6.03
N LEU A 16 -0.35 6.42 6.56
CA LEU A 16 -1.02 7.66 6.97
C LEU A 16 -1.22 8.54 5.75
N LEU A 17 -2.47 8.95 5.47
CA LEU A 17 -2.79 9.71 4.25
C LEU A 17 -2.03 11.05 4.18
N ASN A 18 -1.86 11.72 5.31
CA ASN A 18 -1.11 12.97 5.42
C ASN A 18 0.40 12.83 5.17
N LYS A 19 0.91 11.60 5.00
CA LYS A 19 2.31 11.29 4.70
C LYS A 19 2.48 10.69 3.30
N MET A 20 1.39 10.45 2.55
CA MET A 20 1.38 9.76 1.26
C MET A 20 1.70 10.69 0.08
N ASN A 21 1.76 12.00 0.31
CA ASN A 21 2.31 12.99 -0.61
C ASN A 21 3.82 12.81 -0.90
N ARG A 22 4.49 11.88 -0.22
CA ARG A 22 5.82 11.42 -0.60
C ARG A 22 5.69 10.38 -1.72
N HIS A 23 6.38 10.59 -2.84
CA HIS A 23 6.37 9.66 -3.97
C HIS A 23 6.69 8.22 -3.48
N GLY A 24 5.83 7.27 -3.86
CA GLY A 24 5.97 5.85 -3.55
C GLY A 24 6.31 5.03 -4.79
N LEU A 25 6.89 3.85 -4.59
CA LEU A 25 7.20 2.88 -5.65
C LEU A 25 6.61 1.51 -5.29
N ILE A 26 5.83 0.94 -6.20
CA ILE A 26 5.36 -0.45 -6.13
C ILE A 26 6.01 -1.22 -7.27
N SER A 27 6.85 -2.21 -6.94
CA SER A 27 7.59 -3.04 -7.89
C SER A 27 7.61 -4.52 -7.46
N GLY A 28 7.93 -5.41 -8.39
CA GLY A 28 7.89 -6.87 -8.20
C GLY A 28 7.78 -7.64 -9.53
N ALA A 29 8.00 -8.95 -9.50
CA ALA A 29 7.90 -9.82 -10.68
C ALA A 29 6.44 -9.96 -11.19
N THR A 30 6.24 -10.58 -12.35
CA THR A 30 4.89 -10.91 -12.84
C THR A 30 4.18 -11.86 -11.87
N GLY A 31 2.89 -11.65 -11.64
CA GLY A 31 2.10 -12.49 -10.72
C GLY A 31 2.21 -12.12 -9.24
N THR A 32 3.01 -11.12 -8.83
CA THR A 32 3.16 -10.72 -7.41
C THR A 32 2.08 -9.75 -6.91
N GLY A 33 0.97 -9.60 -7.63
CA GLY A 33 -0.18 -8.83 -7.16
C GLY A 33 -0.11 -7.30 -7.29
N LYS A 34 0.89 -6.73 -7.98
CA LYS A 34 1.05 -5.25 -8.14
C LYS A 34 -0.24 -4.54 -8.59
N THR A 35 -0.96 -5.10 -9.56
CA THR A 35 -2.22 -4.54 -10.08
C THR A 35 -3.31 -4.51 -9.01
N VAL A 36 -3.40 -5.56 -8.19
CA VAL A 36 -4.38 -5.65 -7.10
C VAL A 36 -4.01 -4.68 -5.97
N THR A 37 -2.71 -4.51 -5.68
CA THR A 37 -2.24 -3.55 -4.68
C THR A 37 -2.54 -2.09 -5.05
N LEU A 38 -2.46 -1.73 -6.35
CA LEU A 38 -2.73 -0.37 -6.83
C LEU A 38 -4.20 -0.14 -7.23
N PHE A 39 -5.05 -1.15 -7.09
CA PHE A 39 -6.42 -1.08 -7.58
C PHE A 39 -7.24 -0.04 -6.80
N VAL A 40 -7.92 0.86 -7.51
CA VAL A 40 -8.85 1.86 -6.98
C VAL A 40 -10.16 1.76 -7.75
N TYR A 41 -11.29 1.75 -7.06
CA TYR A 41 -12.64 1.85 -7.65
C TYR A 41 -13.12 3.30 -7.61
#